data_AF-A0A8T3SB59-F1
#
_entry.id   AF-A0A8T3SB59-F1
#
_cell.length_a   1.000
_cell.length_b   1.000
_cell.length_c   1.000
_cell.angle_alpha   90.00
_cell.angle_beta   90.00
_cell.angle_gamma   90.00
#
_symmetry.space_group_name_H-M   'P 1'
#
loop_
_entity.id
_entity.type
_entity.pdbx_description
1 polymer ?
#
loop_
_entity_poly.entity_id
_entity_poly.type
_entity_poly.pdbx_seq_one_letter_code
_entity_poly.pdbx_strand_id
1 'polypeptide(L)'
;MNFFCKWLFLLLVSHSAFGHGENTPGPHQGYIRMPGAFHTEVIPQKNGIKVMLLDINFKNPMTSNSSVKAIIQNAGGEQSFTCKARKNYFFCPIALRLLLQKGTLQVLAKRKNIPGAPADYPLPLTR
;
A
#
# COMPACT_ATOMS: atom_id res chain seq x y z
N MET A 1 -24.87 -12.90 57.64
CA MET A 1 -23.45 -12.48 57.79
C MET A 1 -22.71 -12.89 56.54
N ASN A 2 -22.70 -12.01 55.54
CA ASN A 2 -21.61 -11.07 55.25
C ASN A 2 -20.39 -11.81 54.68
N PHE A 3 -20.16 -11.69 53.37
CA PHE A 3 -18.98 -10.95 52.91
C PHE A 3 -19.21 -10.46 51.47
N PHE A 4 -19.45 -9.15 51.43
CA PHE A 4 -19.46 -8.27 50.30
C PHE A 4 -18.13 -8.32 49.52
N CYS A 5 -18.21 -7.97 48.24
CA CYS A 5 -17.19 -7.20 47.52
C CYS A 5 -15.82 -7.87 47.27
N LYS A 6 -15.72 -8.54 46.12
CA LYS A 6 -14.51 -8.49 45.28
C LYS A 6 -14.98 -8.09 43.88
N TRP A 7 -15.26 -6.81 43.64
CA TRP A 7 -14.28 -5.85 43.10
C TRP A 7 -13.51 -6.52 41.93
N LEU A 8 -14.09 -6.50 40.73
CA LEU A 8 -13.86 -5.42 39.76
C LEU A 8 -12.38 -5.10 39.68
N PHE A 9 -11.61 -5.83 38.86
CA PHE A 9 -10.36 -5.33 38.26
C PHE A 9 -9.89 -6.30 37.16
N LEU A 10 -10.73 -6.55 36.14
CA LEU A 10 -10.21 -7.05 34.86
C LEU A 10 -9.93 -5.83 33.98
N LEU A 11 -8.78 -5.21 34.24
CA LEU A 11 -8.27 -4.12 33.43
C LEU A 11 -8.00 -4.61 32.01
N LEU A 12 -8.72 -3.98 31.09
CA LEU A 12 -8.41 -3.78 29.68
C LEU A 12 -6.88 -3.73 29.42
N VAL A 13 -6.32 -4.84 28.95
CA VAL A 13 -5.10 -4.81 28.14
C VAL A 13 -5.54 -4.75 26.68
N SER A 14 -6.01 -3.57 26.26
CA SER A 14 -6.12 -3.25 24.85
C SER A 14 -4.70 -3.12 24.31
N HIS A 15 -4.12 -4.24 23.89
CA HIS A 15 -2.86 -4.22 23.13
C HIS A 15 -3.07 -3.29 21.95
N SER A 16 -2.27 -2.22 21.90
CA SER A 16 -2.17 -1.34 20.75
C SER A 16 -1.77 -2.22 19.57
N ALA A 17 -2.72 -2.54 18.70
CA ALA A 17 -2.42 -3.09 17.39
C ALA A 17 -1.62 -2.00 16.67
N PHE A 18 -0.29 -2.13 16.68
CA PHE A 18 0.59 -1.32 15.88
C PHE A 18 0.20 -1.59 14.41
N GLY A 19 -0.65 -0.72 13.85
CA GLY A 19 -0.84 -0.66 12.41
C GLY A 19 0.54 -0.53 11.79
N HIS A 20 0.87 -1.40 10.85
CA HIS A 20 2.20 -1.62 10.25
C HIS A 20 2.74 -0.40 9.48
N GLY A 21 2.80 0.78 10.09
CA GLY A 21 3.32 2.02 9.48
C GLY A 21 2.50 2.59 8.31
N GLU A 22 1.41 1.93 7.90
CA GLU A 22 0.65 2.29 6.69
C GLU A 22 -0.11 3.63 6.77
N ASN A 23 -0.24 4.18 7.97
CA ASN A 23 -0.91 5.46 8.23
C ASN A 23 0.05 6.66 8.06
N THR A 24 1.34 6.41 7.85
CA THR A 24 2.36 7.43 7.63
C THR A 24 2.95 7.33 6.21
N PRO A 25 3.47 8.43 5.64
CA PRO A 25 4.22 8.37 4.40
C PRO A 25 5.40 7.39 4.50
N GLY A 26 5.66 6.70 3.40
CA GLY A 26 6.80 5.80 3.30
C GLY A 26 8.16 6.48 3.29
N PRO A 27 9.25 5.69 3.24
CA PRO A 27 10.61 6.22 3.25
C PRO A 27 10.92 7.10 2.03
N HIS A 28 10.17 6.96 0.93
CA HIS A 28 10.25 7.82 -0.25
C HIS A 28 9.05 8.79 -0.33
N GLN A 29 8.45 9.09 0.83
CA GLN A 29 7.32 9.99 1.04
C GLN A 29 6.02 9.53 0.35
N GLY A 30 5.92 8.25 -0.02
CA GLY A 30 4.79 7.68 -0.76
C GLY A 30 3.69 7.14 0.12
N TYR A 31 2.64 6.65 -0.51
CA TYR A 31 1.56 5.93 0.16
C TYR A 31 1.97 4.48 0.32
N ILE A 32 1.91 3.93 1.53
CA ILE A 32 2.31 2.54 1.82
C ILE A 32 1.10 1.64 2.02
N ARG A 33 1.19 0.41 1.51
CA ARG A 33 0.31 -0.73 1.84
C ARG A 33 1.14 -2.00 2.01
N MET A 34 0.69 -2.93 2.83
CA MET A 34 1.29 -4.25 3.06
C MET A 34 0.44 -5.36 2.42
N PRO A 35 0.65 -5.69 1.13
CA PRO A 35 -0.06 -6.80 0.47
C PRO A 35 0.46 -8.20 0.86
N GLY A 36 0.82 -8.43 2.13
CA GLY A 36 1.35 -9.69 2.63
C GLY A 36 2.83 -9.61 3.02
N ALA A 37 3.71 -10.40 2.38
CA ALA A 37 5.10 -10.58 2.81
C ALA A 37 6.05 -9.41 2.44
N PHE A 38 5.52 -8.29 1.97
CA PHE A 38 6.27 -7.11 1.55
C PHE A 38 5.38 -5.88 1.54
N HIS A 39 5.98 -4.70 1.40
CA HIS A 39 5.26 -3.44 1.27
C HIS A 39 5.32 -2.93 -0.16
N THR A 40 4.24 -2.29 -0.57
CA THR A 40 4.18 -1.45 -1.77
C THR A 40 4.18 0.01 -1.34
N GLU A 41 5.00 0.84 -1.99
CA GLU A 41 4.97 2.29 -1.81
C GLU A 41 4.66 2.95 -3.17
N VAL A 42 3.54 3.68 -3.24
CA VAL A 42 3.09 4.39 -4.44
C VAL A 42 3.43 5.88 -4.35
N ILE A 43 4.03 6.38 -5.41
CA ILE A 43 4.54 7.75 -5.51
C ILE A 43 3.99 8.37 -6.81
N PRO A 44 3.03 9.29 -6.73
CA PRO A 44 2.56 10.04 -7.88
C PRO A 44 3.67 10.87 -8.53
N GLN A 45 3.69 10.91 -9.86
CA GLN A 45 4.58 11.74 -10.67
C GLN A 45 3.77 12.38 -11.81
N LYS A 46 4.31 13.43 -12.45
CA LYS A 46 3.63 14.18 -13.52
C LYS A 46 3.06 13.28 -14.65
N ASN A 47 3.79 12.21 -14.99
CA ASN A 47 3.48 11.34 -16.13
C ASN A 47 3.12 9.89 -15.72
N GLY A 48 2.81 9.64 -14.44
CA GLY A 48 2.54 8.29 -13.98
C GLY A 48 2.72 8.10 -12.48
N ILE A 49 2.91 6.84 -12.10
CA ILE A 49 3.25 6.48 -10.72
C ILE A 49 4.54 5.68 -10.70
N LYS A 50 5.31 5.89 -9.64
CA LYS A 50 6.40 5.02 -9.23
C LYS A 50 5.90 4.10 -8.12
N VAL A 51 6.17 2.80 -8.27
CA VAL A 51 5.82 1.77 -7.29
C VAL A 51 7.10 1.09 -6.81
N MET A 52 7.38 1.21 -5.51
CA MET A 52 8.49 0.51 -4.86
C MET A 52 7.96 -0.77 -4.20
N LEU A 53 8.72 -1.86 -4.30
CA LEU A 53 8.47 -3.10 -3.56
C LEU A 53 9.51 -3.25 -2.44
N LEU A 54 9.12 -2.88 -1.22
CA LEU A 54 9.99 -2.83 -0.04
C LEU A 54 9.85 -4.12 0.79
N ASP A 55 10.86 -4.44 1.58
CA ASP A 55 10.76 -5.51 2.58
C ASP A 55 9.86 -5.14 3.77
N ILE A 56 9.75 -6.05 4.74
CA ILE A 56 8.96 -5.87 5.96
C ILE A 56 9.43 -4.68 6.83
N ASN A 57 10.66 -4.22 6.63
CA ASN A 57 11.27 -3.10 7.36
C ASN A 57 11.22 -1.79 6.54
N PHE A 58 10.41 -1.74 5.48
CA PHE A 58 10.30 -0.60 4.56
C PHE A 58 11.61 -0.28 3.84
N LYS A 59 12.49 -1.26 3.63
CA LYS A 59 13.81 -1.07 2.99
C LYS A 59 13.92 -1.91 1.72
N ASN A 60 15.08 -1.79 1.06
CA ASN A 60 15.51 -2.67 -0.03
C ASN A 60 14.51 -2.78 -1.20
N PRO A 61 14.21 -1.65 -1.88
CA PRO A 61 13.35 -1.66 -3.06
C PRO A 61 13.95 -2.52 -4.17
N MET A 62 13.15 -3.36 -4.82
CA MET A 62 13.65 -4.28 -5.83
C MET A 62 12.70 -4.54 -7.00
N THR A 63 13.29 -4.88 -8.15
CA THR A 63 12.57 -5.23 -9.38
C THR A 63 12.90 -6.62 -9.93
N SER A 64 14.04 -7.20 -9.54
CA SER A 64 14.44 -8.55 -9.95
C SER A 64 13.39 -9.59 -9.53
N ASN A 65 13.03 -10.48 -10.44
CA ASN A 65 12.01 -11.53 -10.24
C ASN A 65 10.70 -10.99 -9.66
N SER A 66 10.36 -9.76 -9.99
CA SER A 66 9.23 -9.03 -9.44
C SER A 66 8.41 -8.41 -10.57
N SER A 67 7.13 -8.16 -10.33
CA SER A 67 6.23 -7.58 -11.33
C SER A 67 5.17 -6.73 -10.65
N VAL A 68 4.71 -5.70 -11.36
CA VAL A 68 3.63 -4.81 -10.91
C VAL A 68 2.65 -4.57 -12.06
N LYS A 69 1.36 -4.64 -11.75
CA LYS A 69 0.25 -4.20 -12.60
C LYS A 69 -0.58 -3.20 -11.81
N ALA A 70 -0.94 -2.09 -12.45
CA ALA A 70 -1.79 -1.07 -11.84
C ALA A 70 -3.17 -1.11 -12.51
N ILE A 71 -4.22 -0.92 -11.72
CA ILE A 71 -5.61 -0.91 -12.17
C ILE A 71 -6.29 0.30 -11.54
N ILE A 72 -6.93 1.14 -12.34
CA ILE A 72 -7.78 2.24 -11.84
C ILE A 72 -9.23 1.80 -11.97
N GLN A 73 -9.97 1.89 -10.87
CA GLN A 73 -11.40 1.69 -10.80
C GLN A 73 -12.07 3.01 -10.42
N ASN A 74 -12.86 3.56 -11.33
CA ASN A 74 -13.61 4.79 -11.10
C ASN A 74 -14.98 4.73 -11.81
N ALA A 75 -15.73 5.83 -11.79
CA ALA A 75 -17.04 5.89 -12.44
C ALA A 75 -16.98 5.63 -13.96
N GLY A 76 -15.83 5.84 -14.59
CA GLY A 76 -15.57 5.54 -16.01
C GLY A 76 -15.19 4.08 -16.29
N GLY A 77 -15.21 3.21 -15.28
CA GLY A 77 -14.91 1.78 -15.41
C GLY A 77 -13.50 1.41 -14.92
N GLU A 78 -13.03 0.25 -15.38
CA GLU A 78 -11.73 -0.30 -15.02
C GLU A 78 -10.71 -0.07 -16.14
N GLN A 79 -9.54 0.48 -15.80
CA GLN A 79 -8.42 0.69 -16.72
C GLN A 79 -7.16 0.05 -16.17
N SER A 80 -6.53 -0.83 -16.95
CA SER A 80 -5.31 -1.52 -16.54
C SER A 80 -4.06 -0.99 -17.24
N PHE A 81 -2.98 -0.87 -16.47
CA PHE A 81 -1.70 -0.33 -16.90
C PHE A 81 -0.57 -1.32 -16.62
N THR A 82 0.21 -1.62 -17.66
CA THR A 82 1.44 -2.40 -17.55
C THR A 82 2.57 -1.53 -17.00
N CYS A 83 3.15 -1.93 -15.88
CA CYS A 83 4.26 -1.20 -15.27
C CYS A 83 5.60 -1.76 -15.74
N LYS A 84 6.53 -0.87 -16.11
CA LYS A 84 7.88 -1.24 -16.57
C LYS A 84 8.87 -1.19 -15.41
N ALA A 85 9.65 -2.25 -15.26
CA ALA A 85 10.75 -2.28 -14.30
C ALA A 85 11.82 -1.23 -14.65
N ARG A 86 12.30 -0.55 -13.62
CA ARG A 86 13.49 0.32 -13.62
C ARG A 86 14.49 -0.25 -12.60
N LYS A 87 15.56 0.50 -12.29
CA LYS A 87 16.65 0.03 -11.41
C LYS A 87 16.14 -0.57 -10.09
N ASN A 88 15.27 0.14 -9.39
CA ASN A 88 14.75 -0.27 -8.08
C ASN A 88 13.24 -0.01 -7.91
N TYR A 89 12.52 0.30 -8.98
CA TYR A 89 11.08 0.57 -8.92
C TYR A 89 10.37 0.16 -10.20
N PHE A 90 9.05 0.08 -10.16
CA PHE A 90 8.20 -0.06 -11.33
C PHE A 90 7.56 1.28 -11.68
N PHE A 91 7.57 1.64 -12.96
CA PHE A 91 6.90 2.84 -13.45
C PHE A 91 5.65 2.46 -14.24
N CYS A 92 4.50 3.01 -13.86
CA CYS A 92 3.24 2.81 -14.57
C CYS A 92 2.83 4.14 -15.25
N PRO A 93 2.70 4.20 -16.59
CA PRO A 93 2.36 5.42 -17.31
C PRO A 93 0.85 5.70 -17.18
N ILE A 94 0.48 6.40 -16.11
CA ILE A 94 -0.90 6.78 -15.81
C ILE A 94 -1.03 8.29 -15.93
N ALA A 95 -2.03 8.76 -16.68
CA ALA A 95 -2.28 10.19 -16.78
C ALA A 95 -2.65 10.78 -15.41
N LEU A 96 -2.04 11.91 -15.03
CA LEU A 96 -2.32 12.59 -13.76
C LEU A 96 -3.82 12.87 -13.55
N ARG A 97 -4.54 13.20 -14.62
CA ARG A 97 -6.00 13.41 -14.59
C ARG A 97 -6.77 12.20 -14.03
N LEU A 98 -6.29 10.98 -14.23
CA LEU A 98 -6.94 9.77 -13.69
C LEU A 98 -6.65 9.60 -12.20
N LEU A 99 -5.44 9.96 -11.75
CA LEU A 99 -5.04 9.90 -10.34
C LEU A 99 -5.74 10.94 -9.46
N LEU A 100 -6.32 11.99 -10.06
CA LEU A 100 -7.04 13.06 -9.37
C LEU A 100 -8.56 12.83 -9.32
N GLN A 101 -9.07 11.79 -9.98
CA GLN A 101 -10.49 11.45 -9.94
C GLN A 101 -10.81 10.56 -8.74
N LYS A 102 -12.02 10.67 -8.20
CA LYS A 102 -12.50 9.76 -7.14
C LYS A 102 -12.53 8.32 -7.67
N GLY A 103 -12.00 7.40 -6.88
CA GLY A 103 -11.94 5.98 -7.22
C GLY A 103 -10.89 5.27 -6.40
N THR A 104 -10.41 4.14 -6.92
CA THR A 104 -9.36 3.33 -6.31
C THR A 104 -8.28 3.03 -7.34
N LEU A 105 -7.03 3.22 -6.96
CA LEU A 105 -5.89 2.63 -7.63
C LEU A 105 -5.57 1.31 -6.92
N GLN A 106 -5.74 0.20 -7.62
CA GLN A 106 -5.33 -1.11 -7.16
C GLN A 106 -3.97 -1.48 -7.76
N VAL A 107 -3.07 -1.95 -6.91
CA VAL A 107 -1.74 -2.42 -7.31
C VAL A 107 -1.66 -3.92 -7.05
N LEU A 108 -1.47 -4.69 -8.13
CA LEU A 108 -1.17 -6.12 -8.06
C LEU A 108 0.34 -6.29 -8.19
N ALA A 109 0.98 -6.84 -7.16
CA ALA A 109 2.43 -6.95 -7.11
C ALA A 109 2.89 -8.37 -6.79
N LYS A 110 4.06 -8.71 -7.32
CA LYS A 110 4.82 -9.92 -6.99
C LYS A 110 6.24 -9.48 -6.66
N ARG A 111 6.77 -9.87 -5.50
CA ARG A 111 8.16 -9.57 -5.08
C ARG A 111 8.93 -10.88 -4.92
N LYS A 112 10.06 -11.05 -5.61
CA LYS A 112 10.85 -12.31 -5.62
C LYS A 112 9.99 -13.55 -5.91
N ASN A 113 9.15 -13.49 -6.94
CA ASN A 113 8.18 -14.53 -7.29
C ASN A 113 7.09 -14.82 -6.25
N ILE A 114 7.02 -14.09 -5.14
CA ILE A 114 5.98 -14.22 -4.12
C ILE A 114 4.87 -13.22 -4.45
N PRO A 115 3.65 -13.67 -4.82
CA PRO A 115 2.52 -12.79 -5.06
C PRO A 115 2.05 -12.15 -3.74
N GLY A 116 1.64 -10.89 -3.81
CA GLY A 116 0.91 -10.23 -2.74
C GLY A 116 -0.59 -10.21 -3.00
N ALA A 117 -1.36 -9.87 -1.97
CA ALA A 117 -2.75 -9.47 -2.12
C ALA A 117 -2.87 -8.16 -2.95
N PRO A 118 -4.04 -7.84 -3.51
CA PRO A 118 -4.27 -6.52 -4.08
C PRO A 118 -4.05 -5.42 -3.03
N ALA A 119 -3.27 -4.39 -3.39
CA ALA A 119 -3.08 -3.22 -2.54
C ALA A 119 -3.92 -2.05 -3.08
N ASP A 120 -4.91 -1.62 -2.29
CA ASP A 120 -5.84 -0.56 -2.68
C ASP A 120 -5.42 0.80 -2.11
N TYR A 121 -5.40 1.79 -3.01
CA TYR A 121 -5.06 3.17 -2.75
C TYR A 121 -6.25 4.05 -3.12
N PRO A 122 -6.93 4.67 -2.13
CA PRO A 122 -7.99 5.63 -2.43
C PRO A 122 -7.47 6.78 -3.28
N LEU A 123 -8.19 7.10 -4.36
CA LEU A 123 -7.95 8.29 -5.17
C LEU A 123 -8.85 9.45 -4.68
N PRO A 124 -8.40 10.71 -4.73
CA PRO A 124 -7.21 11.18 -5.43
C PRO A 124 -5.89 10.94 -4.68
N LEU A 125 -4.81 10.73 -5.44
CA LEU A 125 -3.45 10.78 -4.89
C LEU A 125 -2.86 12.16 -5.16
N THR A 126 -2.75 12.96 -4.10
CA THR A 126 -2.27 14.34 -4.16
C THR A 126 -0.82 14.41 -3.70
N ARG A 127 0.05 14.91 -4.58
CA ARG A 127 1.40 15.36 -4.22
C ARG A 127 1.69 16.68 -4.89
#